data_AF-A0A317EZ84-F1
#
_entry.id   AF-A0A317EZ84-F1
#
_cell.length_a   1.000
_cell.length_b   1.000
_cell.length_c   1.000
_cell.angle_alpha   90.00
_cell.angle_beta   90.00
_cell.angle_gamma   90.00
#
_symmetry.space_group_name_H-M   'P 1'
#
loop_
_entity.id
_entity.type
_entity.pdbx_description
1 polymer ?
#
loop_
_entity_poly.entity_id
_entity_poly.type
_entity_poly.pdbx_seq_one_letter_code
_entity_poly.pdbx_strand_id
1 'polypeptide(L)' 'MSSSLNFLKNFFLATGIIWLLSAFSILAFGLNFQRQEIIITLILPLAYAIVRLFDNAKGVNTEKL' A
#
# COMPACT_ATOMS: atom_id res chain seq x y z
N MET A 1 -6.89 -17.76 10.29
CA MET A 1 -6.10 -16.94 9.35
C MET A 1 -5.54 -15.77 10.15
N SER A 2 -4.22 -15.55 10.17
CA SER A 2 -3.60 -14.56 11.06
C SER A 2 -3.98 -13.12 10.67
N SER A 3 -4.14 -12.22 11.65
CA SER A 3 -4.50 -10.81 11.39
C SER A 3 -3.56 -10.13 10.39
N SER A 4 -2.28 -10.47 10.39
CA SER A 4 -1.29 -9.97 9.42
C SER A 4 -1.57 -10.42 7.98
N LEU A 5 -2.05 -11.65 7.77
CA LEU A 5 -2.42 -12.14 6.43
C LEU A 5 -3.66 -11.42 5.89
N ASN A 6 -4.64 -11.13 6.75
CA ASN A 6 -5.82 -10.35 6.37
C ASN A 6 -5.45 -8.89 6.04
N PHE A 7 -4.55 -8.27 6.81
CA PHE A 7 -4.04 -6.93 6.51
C PHE A 7 -3.30 -6.89 5.17
N LEU A 8 -2.35 -7.81 4.94
CA LEU A 8 -1.61 -7.90 3.68
C LEU A 8 -2.56 -8.09 2.49
N LYS A 9 -3.53 -8.98 2.62
CA LYS A 9 -4.53 -9.25 1.57
C LYS A 9 -5.35 -8.00 1.25
N ASN A 10 -5.88 -7.32 2.26
CA ASN A 10 -6.68 -6.11 2.07
C ASN A 10 -5.83 -4.93 1.55
N PHE A 11 -4.60 -4.80 2.02
CA PHE A 11 -3.66 -3.78 1.57
C PHE A 11 -3.26 -3.97 0.10
N PHE A 12 -2.92 -5.20 -0.31
CA PHE A 12 -2.61 -5.52 -1.71
C PHE A 12 -3.81 -5.29 -2.62
N LEU A 13 -5.01 -5.69 -2.17
CA LEU A 13 -6.24 -5.51 -2.93
C LEU A 13 -6.55 -4.02 -3.14
N ALA A 14 -6.51 -3.22 -2.07
CA ALA A 14 -6.75 -1.78 -2.15
C ALA A 14 -5.70 -1.08 -3.03
N THR A 15 -4.42 -1.41 -2.86
CA THR A 15 -3.32 -0.83 -3.65
C THR A 15 -3.44 -1.21 -5.12
N GLY A 16 -3.76 -2.46 -5.42
CA GLY A 16 -3.96 -2.95 -6.79
C GLY A 16 -5.12 -2.27 -7.51
N ILE A 17 -6.25 -2.05 -6.82
CA ILE A 17 -7.40 -1.33 -7.39
C ILE A 17 -7.03 0.11 -7.74
N ILE A 18 -6.34 0.81 -6.84
CA ILE A 18 -5.89 2.20 -7.07
C ILE A 18 -4.91 2.26 -8.25
N TRP A 19 -3.96 1.31 -8.31
CA TRP A 19 -3.00 1.23 -9.40
C TRP A 19 -3.65 0.93 -10.75
N LEU A 20 -4.65 0.03 -10.78
CA LEU A 20 -5.37 -0.30 -12.00
C LEU A 20 -6.18 0.89 -12.51
N LEU A 21 -6.89 1.60 -11.62
CA LEU A 21 -7.64 2.82 -11.97
C LEU A 21 -6.71 3.93 -12.45
N SER A 22 -5.58 4.15 -11.77
CA SER A 22 -4.58 5.12 -12.21
C SER A 22 -4.00 4.77 -13.58
N ALA A 23 -3.58 3.51 -13.80
CA ALA A 23 -3.07 3.07 -15.09
C ALA A 23 -4.11 3.21 -16.21
N PHE A 24 -5.36 2.88 -15.92
CA PHE A 24 -6.47 3.08 -16.85
C PHE A 24 -6.68 4.57 -17.18
N SER A 25 -6.63 5.45 -16.17
CA SER A 25 -6.74 6.90 -16.37
C SER A 25 -5.58 7.45 -17.21
N ILE A 26 -4.36 6.94 -16.99
CA ILE A 26 -3.17 7.34 -17.76
C ILE A 26 -3.33 6.98 -19.24
N LEU A 27 -3.80 5.76 -19.52
CA LEU A 27 -4.02 5.29 -20.89
C LEU A 27 -5.21 6.00 -21.56
N ALA A 28 -6.33 6.17 -20.83
CA ALA A 28 -7.55 6.76 -21.37
C ALA A 28 -7.41 8.27 -21.66
N PHE A 29 -6.67 9.00 -20.82
CA PHE A 29 -6.48 10.45 -20.96
C PHE A 29 -5.12 10.85 -21.55
N GLY A 30 -4.27 9.87 -21.91
CA GLY A 30 -2.95 10.13 -22.49
C GLY A 30 -2.03 10.95 -21.57
N LEU A 31 -2.14 10.75 -20.26
CA LEU A 31 -1.40 11.53 -19.28
C LEU A 31 0.09 11.15 -19.33
N ASN A 32 0.96 12.10 -19.66
CA ASN A 32 2.40 11.90 -19.71
C ASN A 32 2.98 12.00 -18.29
N PHE A 33 2.84 10.93 -17.51
CA PHE A 33 3.51 10.85 -16.22
C PHE A 33 5.01 10.62 -16.41
N GLN A 34 5.82 11.48 -15.81
CA GLN A 34 7.27 11.27 -15.81
C GLN A 34 7.62 10.13 -14.86
N ARG A 35 8.73 9.42 -15.13
CA ARG A 35 9.18 8.29 -14.29
C ARG A 35 9.28 8.66 -12.80
N GLN A 36 9.64 9.90 -12.49
CA GLN A 36 9.73 10.39 -11.11
C GLN A 36 8.38 10.36 -10.39
N GLU A 37 7.28 10.72 -11.06
CA GLU A 37 5.95 10.80 -10.46
C GLU A 37 5.42 9.39 -10.12
N ILE A 38 5.61 8.43 -11.03
CA ILE A 38 5.24 7.03 -10.82
C ILE A 38 5.97 6.46 -9.59
N ILE A 39 7.27 6.73 -9.46
CA ILE A 39 8.07 6.25 -8.32
C ILE A 39 7.55 6.83 -6.99
N ILE A 40 7.19 8.11 -6.96
CA ILE A 40 6.66 8.77 -5.75
C ILE A 40 5.30 8.17 -5.35
N THR A 41 4.43 7.87 -6.33
CA THR A 41 3.12 7.23 -6.06
C THR A 41 3.25 5.82 -5.49
N LEU A 42 4.38 5.13 -5.72
CA LEU A 42 4.65 3.81 -5.16
C LEU A 42 5.32 3.88 -3.77
N ILE A 43 6.25 4.83 -3.59
CA ILE A 43 7.05 4.95 -2.35
C ILE A 43 6.20 5.33 -1.14
N LEU A 44 5.23 6.23 -1.28
CA LEU A 44 4.38 6.69 -0.19
C LEU A 44 3.53 5.56 0.45
N PRO A 45 2.71 4.80 -0.30
CA PRO A 45 1.93 3.71 0.27
C PRO A 45 2.82 2.57 0.79
N LEU A 46 3.97 2.34 0.16
CA LEU A 46 4.92 1.32 0.60
C LEU A 46 5.56 1.69 1.95
N ALA A 47 6.02 2.94 2.11
CA ALA A 47 6.56 3.44 3.36
C ALA A 47 5.54 3.37 4.50
N TYR A 48 4.29 3.77 4.24
CA TYR A 48 3.20 3.65 5.22
C TYR A 48 2.95 2.20 5.65
N ALA A 49 2.92 1.27 4.69
CA ALA A 49 2.71 -0.15 4.97
C ALA A 49 3.83 -0.75 5.80
N ILE A 50 5.09 -0.42 5.49
CA ILE A 50 6.26 -0.85 6.25
C ILE A 50 6.17 -0.35 7.69
N VAL A 51 5.97 0.96 7.88
CA VAL A 51 5.85 1.55 9.23
C VAL A 51 4.73 0.89 10.02
N ARG A 52 3.55 0.71 9.42
CA ARG A 52 2.40 0.07 10.08
C ARG A 52 2.63 -1.42 10.39
N LEU A 53 3.41 -2.13 9.58
CA LEU A 53 3.78 -3.51 9.86
C LEU A 53 4.66 -3.59 11.12
N PHE A 54 5.64 -2.69 11.24
CA PHE A 54 6.53 -2.62 12.42
C PHE A 54 5.81 -2.13 13.68
N ASP A 55 4.83 -1.24 13.55
CA ASP A 55 4.06 -0.73 14.68
C ASP A 55 3.15 -1.81 15.29
N ASN A 56 2.45 -2.58 14.44
CA ASN A 56 1.66 -3.73 14.89
C ASN A 56 2.52 -4.86 15.50
N ALA A 57 3.79 -4.97 15.12
CA ALA A 57 4.71 -5.96 15.69
C ALA A 57 5.11 -5.64 17.14
N LYS A 58 5.11 -4.35 17.53
CA LYS A 58 5.41 -3.93 18.91
C LYS A 58 4.23 -4.09 19.88
N GLY A 59 2.99 -4.03 19.38
CA GLY A 59 1.77 -4.07 20.21
C GLY A 59 1.37 -5.44 20.77
N VAL A 60 2.00 -6.55 20.35
CA VAL A 60 1.64 -7.90 20.81
C VAL A 60 2.14 -8.22 22.23
N ASN A 61 3.04 -7.41 22.82
CA ASN A 61 3.64 -7.68 24.12
C ASN A 61 3.02 -6.94 25.32
N THR A 62 2.01 -6.10 25.12
CA THR A 62 1.49 -5.20 26.19
C THR A 62 0.05 -5.48 26.62
N GLU A 63 -0.60 -6.51 26.07
CA GLU A 63 -1.97 -6.90 26.46
C GLU A 63 -2.01 -8.19 27.32
N LYS A 64 -0.86 -8.61 27.86
CA LYS A 64 -0.75 -9.75 28.79
C LYS A 64 -0.07 -9.37 30.11
N LEU A 65 -0.51 -8.28 30.73
CA LEU A 65 -0.18 -7.95 32.11
C LEU A 65 -1.46 -7.76 32.92
#